data_AF-A0A1I6NSG5-F1
#
_entry.id   AF-A0A1I6NSG5-F1
#
_cell.length_a   1.000
_cell.length_b   1.000
_cell.length_c   1.000
_cell.angle_alpha   90.00
_cell.angle_beta   90.00
_cell.angle_gamma   90.00
#
_symmetry.space_group_name_H-M   'P 1'
#
loop_
_entity.id
_entity.type
_entity.pdbx_description
1 polymer ?
#
loop_
_entity_poly.entity_id
_entity_poly.type
_entity_poly.pdbx_seq_one_letter_code
_entity_poly.pdbx_strand_id
1 'polypeptide(L)'
;MYTLQFKKNSSKYFNDALAFAYELNADFENDIITIRVPDEYLVNAYATFRSLFGIIQNWKGTVAYYNNKEVHPFQFILKAHNIGDCELKRTNCNSYDFGCKFLKLTWYKVGNFNGEKWVIDKPKIKAKLEHQINENAINICNIFDNNQVSYFIENLPDFIIPDNITFKTIYKDKYVDGIKISVPFSVSPIREYRNAIIL
;
A
#
# COMPACT_ATOMS: atom_id res chain seq x y z
N MET A 1 11.88 -2.90 -9.26
CA MET A 1 12.87 -1.81 -9.47
C MET A 1 12.25 -0.47 -9.12
N TYR A 2 12.93 0.33 -8.31
CA TYR A 2 12.58 1.72 -8.01
C TYR A 2 13.34 2.69 -8.92
N THR A 3 12.68 3.75 -9.36
CA THR A 3 13.25 4.81 -10.19
C THR A 3 12.88 6.16 -9.61
N LEU A 4 13.86 7.01 -9.35
CA LEU A 4 13.68 8.40 -8.93
C LEU A 4 14.18 9.32 -10.04
N GLN A 5 13.38 10.31 -10.40
CA GLN A 5 13.77 11.35 -11.35
C GLN A 5 13.57 12.73 -10.74
N PHE A 6 14.53 13.61 -10.94
CA PHE A 6 14.39 15.03 -10.64
C PHE A 6 15.17 15.86 -11.64
N LYS A 7 14.71 17.09 -11.88
CA LYS A 7 15.31 17.99 -12.86
C LYS A 7 16.46 18.76 -12.25
N LYS A 8 17.36 19.22 -13.13
CA LYS A 8 18.30 20.29 -12.81
C LYS A 8 17.55 21.47 -12.18
N ASN A 9 18.12 22.00 -11.10
CA ASN A 9 17.50 23.04 -10.30
C ASN A 9 18.49 24.19 -10.07
N SER A 10 18.00 25.42 -9.97
CA SER A 10 18.83 26.60 -9.65
C SER A 10 19.19 26.72 -8.16
N SER A 11 18.75 25.77 -7.34
CA SER A 11 19.11 25.68 -5.92
C SER A 11 20.63 25.65 -5.73
N LYS A 12 21.13 26.37 -4.72
CA LYS A 12 22.54 26.30 -4.31
C LYS A 12 22.99 24.90 -3.85
N TYR A 13 22.02 24.05 -3.47
CA TYR A 13 22.26 22.66 -3.05
C TYR A 13 22.22 21.67 -4.21
N PHE A 14 22.17 22.15 -5.46
CA PHE A 14 22.07 21.27 -6.64
C PHE A 14 23.25 20.31 -6.77
N ASN A 15 24.47 20.81 -6.59
CA ASN A 15 25.68 19.99 -6.69
C ASN A 15 25.73 18.92 -5.58
N ASP A 16 25.26 19.25 -4.37
CA ASP A 16 25.19 18.28 -3.27
C ASP A 16 24.18 17.16 -3.58
N ALA A 17 23.00 17.52 -4.11
CA ALA A 17 22.02 16.53 -4.56
C ALA A 17 22.57 15.65 -5.69
N LEU A 18 23.33 16.24 -6.63
CA LEU A 18 23.94 15.50 -7.72
C LEU A 18 25.02 14.52 -7.21
N ALA A 19 25.80 14.89 -6.21
CA ALA A 19 26.77 14.00 -5.58
C ALA A 19 26.10 12.77 -4.94
N PHE A 20 25.05 12.98 -4.13
CA PHE A 20 24.26 11.87 -3.57
C PHE A 20 23.59 11.02 -4.66
N ALA A 21 23.18 11.62 -5.77
CA ALA A 21 22.61 10.88 -6.89
C ALA A 21 23.66 9.98 -7.55
N TYR A 22 24.90 10.45 -7.75
CA TYR A 22 25.98 9.63 -8.30
C TYR A 22 26.42 8.50 -7.37
N GLU A 23 26.34 8.68 -6.04
CA GLU A 23 26.53 7.56 -5.09
C GLU A 23 25.49 6.44 -5.30
N LEU A 24 24.32 6.78 -5.85
CA LEU A 24 23.25 5.85 -6.22
C LEU A 24 23.31 5.44 -7.71
N ASN A 25 24.46 5.64 -8.38
CA ASN A 25 24.66 5.35 -9.80
C ASN A 25 23.64 6.07 -10.72
N ALA A 26 23.38 7.35 -10.46
CA ALA A 26 22.48 8.13 -11.31
C ALA A 26 23.04 8.41 -12.70
N ASP A 27 22.15 8.41 -13.68
CA ASP A 27 22.39 8.99 -15.00
C ASP A 27 21.96 10.46 -14.99
N PHE A 28 22.70 11.31 -15.70
CA PHE A 28 22.33 12.71 -15.92
C PHE A 28 22.28 13.02 -17.41
N GLU A 29 21.07 13.12 -17.96
CA GLU A 29 20.83 13.36 -19.37
C GLU A 29 19.71 14.38 -19.55
N ASN A 30 19.88 15.31 -20.50
CA ASN A 30 18.86 16.30 -20.86
C ASN A 30 18.27 17.05 -19.64
N ASP A 31 19.13 17.48 -18.73
CA ASP A 31 18.76 18.16 -17.48
C ASP A 31 17.88 17.32 -16.52
N ILE A 32 17.82 15.99 -16.69
CA ILE A 32 17.10 15.06 -15.81
C ILE A 32 18.10 14.10 -15.17
N ILE A 33 18.08 14.06 -13.84
CA ILE A 33 18.82 13.09 -13.04
C ILE A 33 17.90 11.89 -12.86
N THR A 34 18.35 10.70 -13.22
CA THR A 34 17.61 9.45 -13.05
C THR A 34 18.42 8.47 -12.21
N ILE A 35 17.86 8.06 -11.08
CA ILE A 35 18.41 7.03 -10.21
C ILE A 35 17.57 5.76 -10.40
N ARG A 36 18.20 4.61 -10.64
CA ARG A 36 17.53 3.32 -10.74
C ARG A 36 18.14 2.35 -9.73
N VAL A 37 17.32 1.85 -8.83
CA VAL A 37 17.75 0.95 -7.76
C VAL A 37 16.96 -0.35 -7.84
N PRO A 38 17.63 -1.50 -8.05
CA PRO A 38 17.02 -2.82 -7.94
C PRO A 38 16.50 -3.09 -6.53
N ASP A 39 15.56 -4.02 -6.40
CA ASP A 39 14.80 -4.18 -5.15
C ASP A 39 15.68 -4.67 -4.00
N GLU A 40 16.62 -5.56 -4.32
CA GLU A 40 17.63 -6.11 -3.41
C GLU A 40 18.58 -5.06 -2.82
N TYR A 41 18.70 -3.87 -3.43
CA TYR A 41 19.55 -2.79 -2.96
C TYR A 41 18.78 -1.64 -2.28
N LEU A 42 17.44 -1.63 -2.36
CA LEU A 42 16.62 -0.52 -1.86
C LEU A 42 16.79 -0.28 -0.36
N VAL A 43 16.89 -1.35 0.43
CA VAL A 43 17.05 -1.27 1.89
C VAL A 43 18.38 -0.58 2.25
N ASN A 44 19.46 -0.92 1.56
CA ASN A 44 20.79 -0.35 1.79
C ASN A 44 20.93 1.08 1.25
N ALA A 45 20.21 1.40 0.16
CA ALA A 45 20.21 2.73 -0.45
C ALA A 45 19.48 3.80 0.42
N TYR A 46 18.73 3.39 1.44
CA TYR A 46 17.90 4.29 2.24
C TYR A 46 18.68 5.46 2.86
N ALA A 47 19.88 5.22 3.39
CA ALA A 47 20.67 6.25 4.05
C ALA A 47 21.01 7.40 3.07
N THR A 48 21.47 7.05 1.87
CA THR A 48 21.78 8.01 0.81
C THR A 48 20.52 8.70 0.28
N PHE A 49 19.42 7.96 0.08
CA PHE A 49 18.14 8.55 -0.29
C PHE A 49 17.62 9.55 0.75
N ARG A 50 17.74 9.25 2.04
CA ARG A 50 17.30 10.15 3.12
C ARG A 50 18.04 11.48 3.05
N SER A 51 19.35 11.45 2.84
CA SER A 51 20.16 12.65 2.64
C SER A 51 19.74 13.42 1.39
N LEU A 52 19.59 12.71 0.26
CA LEU A 52 19.13 13.29 -1.00
C LEU A 52 17.75 13.97 -0.87
N PHE A 53 16.77 13.31 -0.24
CA PHE A 53 15.44 13.86 -0.03
C PHE A 53 15.42 15.05 0.92
N GLY A 54 16.38 15.14 1.86
CA GLY A 54 16.60 16.37 2.65
C GLY A 54 16.82 17.62 1.77
N ILE A 55 17.30 17.44 0.54
CA ILE A 55 17.56 18.50 -0.43
C ILE A 55 16.42 18.63 -1.44
N ILE A 56 15.98 17.51 -2.04
CA ILE A 56 15.11 17.52 -3.24
C ILE A 56 13.61 17.41 -2.96
N GLN A 57 13.17 17.17 -1.72
CA GLN A 57 11.76 16.86 -1.40
C GLN A 57 10.75 17.90 -1.91
N ASN A 58 11.16 19.18 -1.99
CA ASN A 58 10.31 20.29 -2.41
C ASN A 58 10.60 20.76 -3.83
N TRP A 59 11.44 20.05 -4.58
CA TRP A 59 11.77 20.42 -5.95
C TRP A 59 10.63 20.01 -6.88
N LYS A 60 10.20 20.95 -7.71
CA LYS A 60 9.16 20.70 -8.70
C LYS A 60 9.65 19.70 -9.75
N GLY A 61 8.83 18.70 -10.04
CA GLY A 61 9.15 17.68 -11.03
C GLY A 61 10.00 16.51 -10.49
N THR A 62 10.18 16.43 -9.17
CA THR A 62 10.64 15.19 -8.54
C THR A 62 9.52 14.15 -8.62
N VAL A 63 9.77 13.06 -9.34
CA VAL A 63 8.82 11.96 -9.54
C VAL A 63 9.51 10.62 -9.26
N ALA A 64 8.75 9.63 -8.84
CA ALA A 64 9.28 8.30 -8.62
C ALA A 64 8.33 7.22 -9.13
N TYR A 65 8.92 6.10 -9.51
CA TYR A 65 8.23 4.94 -10.02
C TYR A 65 8.73 3.68 -9.34
N TYR A 66 7.83 2.74 -9.12
CA TYR A 66 8.16 1.39 -8.70
C TYR A 66 7.45 0.40 -9.62
N ASN A 67 8.21 -0.47 -10.29
CA ASN A 67 7.68 -1.41 -11.28
C ASN A 67 6.76 -0.72 -12.32
N ASN A 68 7.23 0.41 -12.85
CA ASN A 68 6.53 1.25 -13.85
C ASN A 68 5.23 1.89 -13.37
N LYS A 69 4.94 1.88 -12.06
CA LYS A 69 3.82 2.61 -11.46
C LYS A 69 4.34 3.80 -10.66
N GLU A 70 3.71 4.96 -10.83
CA GLU A 70 4.09 6.15 -10.06
C GLU A 70 3.86 5.91 -8.56
N VAL A 71 4.82 6.34 -7.74
CA VAL A 71 4.77 6.24 -6.28
C VAL A 71 5.27 7.54 -5.66
N HIS A 72 4.87 7.80 -4.41
CA HIS A 72 5.41 8.95 -3.69
C HIS A 72 6.91 8.75 -3.42
N PRO A 73 7.82 9.66 -3.86
CA PRO A 73 9.27 9.44 -3.80
C PRO A 73 9.82 9.09 -2.42
N PHE A 74 9.64 9.98 -1.44
CA PHE A 74 10.19 9.78 -0.10
C PHE A 74 9.44 8.69 0.70
N GLN A 75 8.11 8.73 0.70
CA GLN A 75 7.28 7.79 1.46
C GLN A 75 7.49 6.34 1.02
N PHE A 76 7.68 6.08 -0.28
CA PHE A 76 7.96 4.72 -0.75
C PHE A 76 9.27 4.18 -0.18
N ILE A 77 10.35 4.96 -0.28
CA ILE A 77 11.67 4.57 0.24
C ILE A 77 11.67 4.39 1.76
N LEU A 78 10.97 5.24 2.50
CA LEU A 78 10.80 5.08 3.94
C LEU A 78 10.09 3.77 4.30
N LYS A 79 9.02 3.41 3.57
CA LYS A 79 8.31 2.14 3.79
C LYS A 79 9.18 0.94 3.45
N ALA A 80 9.89 0.97 2.31
CA ALA A 80 10.82 -0.08 1.91
C ALA A 80 11.92 -0.31 2.96
N HIS A 81 12.49 0.76 3.52
CA HIS A 81 13.44 0.66 4.62
C HIS A 81 12.83 0.03 5.88
N ASN A 82 11.65 0.48 6.31
CA ASN A 82 10.98 -0.07 7.48
C ASN A 82 10.68 -1.57 7.32
N ILE A 83 10.38 -2.01 6.11
CA ILE A 83 10.16 -3.43 5.77
C ILE A 83 11.47 -4.21 5.88
N GLY A 84 12.56 -3.71 5.28
CA GLY A 84 13.88 -4.34 5.41
C GLY A 84 14.37 -4.42 6.87
N ASP A 85 14.12 -3.37 7.65
CA ASP A 85 14.43 -3.34 9.09
C ASP A 85 13.63 -4.40 9.86
N CYS A 86 12.36 -4.60 9.51
CA CYS A 86 11.50 -5.64 10.12
C CYS A 86 12.05 -7.04 9.82
N GLU A 87 12.45 -7.29 8.56
CA GLU A 87 13.04 -8.56 8.14
C GLU A 87 14.31 -8.89 8.93
N LEU A 88 15.23 -7.92 9.03
CA LEU A 88 16.50 -8.08 9.74
C LEU A 88 16.33 -8.30 11.25
N LYS A 89 15.40 -7.56 11.87
CA LYS A 89 15.23 -7.61 13.33
C LYS A 89 14.29 -8.71 13.80
N ARG A 90 13.55 -9.38 12.90
CA ARG A 90 12.46 -10.36 13.20
C ARG A 90 11.45 -9.87 14.26
N THR A 91 11.42 -8.59 14.55
CA THR A 91 10.56 -7.97 15.56
C THR A 91 9.43 -7.27 14.83
N ASN A 92 8.19 -7.60 15.19
CA ASN A 92 6.94 -7.10 14.57
C ASN A 92 6.62 -7.60 13.15
N CYS A 93 7.40 -8.52 12.60
CA CYS A 93 7.05 -9.30 11.41
C CYS A 93 6.26 -10.54 11.85
N ASN A 94 5.08 -10.35 12.46
CA ASN A 94 4.27 -11.50 12.87
C ASN A 94 3.78 -12.25 11.62
N SER A 95 4.07 -13.55 11.58
CA SER A 95 3.74 -14.47 10.48
C SER A 95 2.23 -14.62 10.25
N TYR A 96 1.43 -14.29 11.25
CA TYR A 96 -0.03 -14.32 11.14
C TYR A 96 -0.58 -13.08 10.40
N ASP A 97 0.18 -11.97 10.34
CA ASP A 97 -0.29 -10.66 9.86
C ASP A 97 0.33 -10.30 8.48
N PHE A 98 0.56 -11.31 7.62
CA PHE A 98 1.28 -11.21 6.34
C PHE A 98 2.69 -10.60 6.44
N GLY A 99 3.37 -10.80 7.57
CA GLY A 99 4.77 -10.41 7.77
C GLY A 99 5.00 -8.91 7.92
N CYS A 100 3.94 -8.09 7.91
CA CYS A 100 4.04 -6.64 7.86
C CYS A 100 2.68 -6.04 8.21
N LYS A 101 2.55 -5.34 9.35
CA LYS A 101 1.34 -4.67 9.90
C LYS A 101 0.68 -3.60 8.98
N PHE A 102 1.03 -3.59 7.69
CA PHE A 102 0.71 -2.58 6.69
C PHE A 102 -0.49 -2.95 5.83
N LEU A 103 -0.93 -4.22 5.79
CA LEU A 103 -2.18 -4.61 5.15
C LEU A 103 -3.35 -4.39 6.10
N LYS A 104 -4.18 -3.39 5.79
CA LYS A 104 -5.40 -3.11 6.55
C LYS A 104 -6.58 -3.20 5.62
N LEU A 105 -7.32 -4.31 5.71
CA LEU A 105 -8.56 -4.47 4.96
C LEU A 105 -9.63 -5.14 5.81
N THR A 106 -10.72 -4.42 6.01
CA THR A 106 -11.96 -5.00 6.53
C THR A 106 -12.72 -5.69 5.40
N TRP A 107 -12.35 -6.93 5.07
CA TRP A 107 -12.84 -7.68 3.91
C TRP A 107 -14.38 -7.73 3.84
N TYR A 108 -15.06 -7.90 4.98
CA TYR A 108 -16.53 -7.99 5.04
C TYR A 108 -17.24 -6.69 4.65
N LYS A 109 -16.53 -5.55 4.56
CA LYS A 109 -17.09 -4.28 4.05
C LYS A 109 -17.03 -4.18 2.53
N VAL A 110 -16.45 -5.15 1.83
CA VAL A 110 -16.26 -5.13 0.37
C VAL A 110 -17.21 -6.13 -0.27
N GLY A 111 -18.34 -5.63 -0.74
CA GLY A 111 -19.42 -6.44 -1.28
C GLY A 111 -20.65 -5.63 -1.64
N ASN A 112 -21.75 -6.32 -1.90
CA ASN A 112 -23.06 -5.74 -2.14
C ASN A 112 -24.18 -6.68 -1.68
N PHE A 113 -25.34 -6.11 -1.39
CA PHE A 113 -26.53 -6.91 -1.13
C PHE A 113 -27.06 -7.56 -2.41
N ASN A 114 -27.44 -8.83 -2.31
CA ASN A 114 -28.26 -9.58 -3.26
C ASN A 114 -29.39 -10.25 -2.47
N GLY A 115 -30.57 -9.60 -2.47
CA GLY A 115 -31.63 -9.92 -1.52
C GLY A 115 -31.16 -9.69 -0.08
N GLU A 116 -31.34 -10.68 0.77
CA GLU A 116 -30.93 -10.65 2.19
C GLU A 116 -29.45 -10.97 2.41
N LYS A 117 -28.75 -11.43 1.35
CA LYS A 117 -27.35 -11.84 1.44
C LYS A 117 -26.42 -10.68 1.12
N TRP A 118 -25.38 -10.50 1.91
CA TRP A 118 -24.24 -9.66 1.58
C TRP A 118 -23.20 -10.48 0.83
N VAL A 119 -23.12 -10.31 -0.48
CA VAL A 119 -22.17 -11.03 -1.35
C VAL A 119 -20.81 -10.36 -1.27
N ILE A 120 -19.77 -11.14 -0.98
CA ILE A 120 -18.40 -10.65 -0.84
C ILE A 120 -17.75 -10.52 -2.23
N ASP A 121 -17.20 -9.34 -2.51
CA ASP A 121 -16.52 -9.05 -3.78
C ASP A 121 -15.02 -9.40 -3.66
N LYS A 122 -14.72 -10.70 -3.78
CA LYS A 122 -13.35 -11.25 -3.75
C LYS A 122 -12.42 -10.59 -4.79
N PRO A 123 -12.83 -10.37 -6.06
CA PRO A 123 -11.99 -9.66 -7.03
C PRO A 123 -11.60 -8.25 -6.58
N LYS A 124 -12.53 -7.47 -6.02
CA LYS A 124 -12.25 -6.13 -5.52
C LYS A 124 -11.38 -6.12 -4.26
N ILE A 125 -11.55 -7.13 -3.40
CA ILE A 125 -10.65 -7.36 -2.26
C ILE A 125 -9.22 -7.59 -2.76
N LYS A 126 -9.04 -8.48 -3.74
CA LYS A 126 -7.74 -8.77 -4.35
C LYS A 126 -7.09 -7.51 -4.92
N ALA A 127 -7.82 -6.76 -5.74
CA ALA A 127 -7.31 -5.51 -6.32
C ALA A 127 -6.89 -4.48 -5.25
N LYS A 128 -7.65 -4.36 -4.16
CA LYS A 128 -7.29 -3.46 -3.04
C LYS A 128 -6.02 -3.90 -2.31
N LEU A 129 -5.87 -5.20 -2.06
CA LEU A 129 -4.67 -5.74 -1.40
C LEU A 129 -3.45 -5.59 -2.31
N GLU A 130 -3.55 -5.96 -3.59
CA GLU A 130 -2.48 -5.75 -4.57
C GLU A 130 -2.05 -4.30 -4.66
N HIS A 131 -3.00 -3.36 -4.61
CA HIS A 131 -2.69 -1.94 -4.56
C HIS A 131 -1.92 -1.57 -3.29
N GLN A 132 -2.37 -1.99 -2.10
CA GLN A 132 -1.65 -1.74 -0.83
C GLN A 132 -0.25 -2.37 -0.83
N ILE A 133 -0.10 -3.58 -1.35
CA ILE A 133 1.19 -4.28 -1.43
C ILE A 133 2.19 -3.44 -2.24
N ASN A 134 1.78 -2.96 -3.41
CA ASN A 134 2.63 -2.15 -4.27
C ASN A 134 2.91 -0.76 -3.68
N GLU A 135 1.90 -0.05 -3.18
CA GLU A 135 2.07 1.30 -2.62
C GLU A 135 2.87 1.34 -1.32
N ASN A 136 2.85 0.23 -0.58
CA ASN A 136 3.57 0.10 0.68
C ASN A 136 4.90 -0.65 0.55
N ALA A 137 5.30 -1.02 -0.67
CA ALA A 137 6.54 -1.76 -0.94
C ALA A 137 6.63 -3.11 -0.23
N ILE A 138 5.49 -3.71 0.14
CA ILE A 138 5.41 -4.96 0.91
C ILE A 138 6.03 -6.13 0.13
N ASN A 139 5.92 -6.08 -1.19
CA ASN A 139 6.49 -7.08 -2.08
C ASN A 139 8.03 -7.09 -2.13
N ILE A 140 8.71 -6.13 -1.50
CA ILE A 140 10.17 -6.16 -1.30
C ILE A 140 10.55 -7.11 -0.15
N CYS A 141 9.62 -7.40 0.76
CA CYS A 141 9.88 -8.24 1.93
C CYS A 141 10.10 -9.70 1.51
N ASN A 142 11.25 -10.30 1.85
CA ASN A 142 11.55 -11.68 1.43
C ASN A 142 10.67 -12.73 2.12
N ILE A 143 10.09 -12.40 3.27
CA ILE A 143 9.17 -13.28 4.01
C ILE A 143 7.70 -13.10 3.58
N PHE A 144 7.40 -12.13 2.72
CA PHE A 144 6.05 -11.90 2.24
C PHE A 144 5.74 -12.84 1.07
N ASP A 145 4.68 -13.65 1.24
CA ASP A 145 4.23 -14.58 0.21
C ASP A 145 2.89 -14.14 -0.39
N ASN A 146 2.92 -13.73 -1.66
CA ASN A 146 1.73 -13.36 -2.41
C ASN A 146 0.74 -14.53 -2.58
N ASN A 147 1.21 -15.78 -2.52
CA ASN A 147 0.34 -16.95 -2.60
C ASN A 147 -0.53 -17.07 -1.35
N GLN A 148 -0.02 -16.69 -0.17
CA GLN A 148 -0.81 -16.66 1.06
C GLN A 148 -1.96 -15.66 0.96
N VAL A 149 -1.72 -14.49 0.34
CA VAL A 149 -2.79 -13.49 0.11
C VAL A 149 -3.87 -14.07 -0.81
N SER A 150 -3.46 -14.72 -1.91
CA SER A 150 -4.41 -15.33 -2.85
C SER A 150 -5.21 -16.44 -2.20
N TYR A 151 -4.54 -17.35 -1.49
CA TYR A 151 -5.16 -18.43 -0.74
C TYR A 151 -6.17 -17.91 0.29
N PHE A 152 -5.82 -16.86 1.04
CA PHE A 152 -6.73 -16.24 1.99
C PHE A 152 -8.01 -15.74 1.31
N ILE A 153 -7.88 -15.00 0.21
CA ILE A 153 -9.02 -14.43 -0.51
C ILE A 153 -9.93 -15.52 -1.08
N GLU A 154 -9.35 -16.59 -1.62
CA GLU A 154 -10.09 -17.73 -2.15
C GLU A 154 -10.93 -18.41 -1.07
N ASN A 155 -10.38 -18.53 0.15
CA ASN A 155 -11.04 -19.16 1.31
C ASN A 155 -11.99 -18.23 2.09
N LEU A 156 -12.15 -16.97 1.70
CA LEU A 156 -13.21 -16.11 2.28
C LEU A 156 -14.60 -16.69 1.97
N PRO A 157 -15.61 -16.45 2.83
CA PRO A 157 -16.98 -16.81 2.49
C PRO A 157 -17.47 -16.03 1.27
N ASP A 158 -18.30 -16.66 0.44
CA ASP A 158 -18.87 -15.99 -0.75
C ASP A 158 -19.95 -14.97 -0.36
N PHE A 159 -20.62 -15.18 0.77
CA PHE A 159 -21.61 -14.24 1.29
C PHE A 159 -21.74 -14.32 2.82
N ILE A 160 -22.33 -13.28 3.39
CA ILE A 160 -22.75 -13.18 4.79
C ILE A 160 -24.28 -13.06 4.82
N ILE A 161 -24.93 -13.77 5.73
CA ILE A 161 -26.34 -13.55 6.06
C ILE A 161 -26.37 -12.76 7.37
N PRO A 162 -26.78 -11.48 7.36
CA PRO A 162 -26.91 -10.70 8.59
C PRO A 162 -28.03 -11.28 9.46
N ASP A 163 -27.65 -11.88 10.58
CA ASP A 163 -28.51 -12.59 11.52
C ASP A 163 -28.84 -11.75 12.78
N ASN A 164 -28.29 -10.54 12.89
CA ASN A 164 -28.32 -9.72 14.09
C ASN A 164 -27.72 -10.40 15.34
N ILE A 165 -26.88 -11.44 15.14
CA ILE A 165 -26.12 -12.12 16.20
C ILE A 165 -24.62 -11.98 15.92
N THR A 166 -24.21 -12.36 14.71
CA THR A 166 -22.85 -12.29 14.20
C THR A 166 -22.63 -10.98 13.45
N PHE A 167 -23.52 -10.67 12.50
CA PHE A 167 -23.47 -9.48 11.67
C PHE A 167 -24.81 -8.76 11.68
N LYS A 168 -24.75 -7.41 11.72
CA LYS A 168 -25.89 -6.52 11.53
C LYS A 168 -25.81 -5.82 10.18
N THR A 169 -26.97 -5.57 9.59
CA THR A 169 -27.10 -4.74 8.39
C THR A 169 -26.96 -3.27 8.77
N ILE A 170 -26.13 -2.55 8.01
CA ILE A 170 -26.00 -1.11 8.06
C ILE A 170 -26.79 -0.54 6.89
N TYR A 171 -27.69 0.39 7.20
CA TYR A 171 -28.52 1.08 6.23
C TYR A 171 -27.97 2.46 5.92
N LYS A 172 -28.27 2.97 4.74
CA LYS A 172 -28.04 4.37 4.38
C LYS A 172 -29.28 4.97 3.74
N ASP A 173 -29.39 6.28 3.86
CA ASP A 173 -30.42 7.03 3.18
C ASP A 173 -30.09 7.15 1.68
N LYS A 174 -31.11 6.96 0.85
CA LYS A 174 -31.08 7.22 -0.60
C LYS A 174 -32.32 8.01 -0.96
N TYR A 175 -32.17 8.98 -1.86
CA TYR A 175 -33.30 9.72 -2.41
C TYR A 175 -33.68 9.12 -3.76
N VAL A 176 -34.96 8.81 -3.94
CA VAL A 176 -35.54 8.36 -5.20
C VAL A 176 -36.78 9.22 -5.42
N ASP A 177 -36.80 9.99 -6.51
CA ASP A 177 -37.88 10.93 -6.84
C ASP A 177 -38.22 11.92 -5.71
N GLY A 178 -37.19 12.42 -5.01
CA GLY A 178 -37.34 13.34 -3.89
C GLY A 178 -37.76 12.68 -2.56
N ILE A 179 -38.09 11.39 -2.56
CA ILE A 179 -38.47 10.63 -1.37
C ILE A 179 -37.23 9.99 -0.75
N LYS A 180 -37.06 10.19 0.56
CA LYS A 180 -36.01 9.57 1.36
C LYS A 180 -36.39 8.13 1.71
N ILE A 181 -35.61 7.16 1.23
CA ILE A 181 -35.74 5.74 1.55
C ILE A 181 -34.48 5.21 2.26
N SER A 182 -34.66 4.25 3.15
CA SER A 182 -33.54 3.56 3.82
C SER A 182 -33.22 2.27 3.05
N VAL A 183 -31.98 2.13 2.56
CA VAL A 183 -31.54 0.97 1.78
C VAL A 183 -30.36 0.29 2.47
N PRO A 184 -30.30 -1.06 2.44
CA PRO A 184 -29.17 -1.79 3.00
C PRO A 184 -27.90 -1.42 2.23
N PHE A 185 -26.82 -1.12 2.96
CA PHE A 185 -25.61 -0.53 2.40
C PHE A 185 -24.36 -1.37 2.66
N SER A 186 -24.21 -1.87 3.88
CA SER A 186 -23.08 -2.70 4.26
C SER A 186 -23.44 -3.61 5.43
N VAL A 187 -22.50 -4.44 5.86
CA VAL A 187 -22.61 -5.23 7.08
C VAL A 187 -21.56 -4.79 8.09
N SER A 188 -21.88 -4.95 9.37
CA SER A 188 -20.94 -4.78 10.48
C SER A 188 -21.05 -5.96 11.41
N PRO A 189 -19.93 -6.49 11.94
CA PRO A 189 -20.01 -7.45 13.02
C PRO A 189 -20.59 -6.77 14.27
N ILE A 190 -21.26 -7.55 15.11
CA ILE A 190 -21.95 -7.05 16.32
C ILE A 190 -21.03 -6.99 17.52
N ARG A 191 -20.11 -7.94 17.62
CA ARG A 191 -18.95 -7.83 18.51
C ARG A 191 -17.79 -7.31 17.70
N GLU A 192 -16.97 -6.44 18.28
CA GLU A 192 -15.67 -6.13 17.66
C GLU A 192 -14.92 -7.45 17.49
N TYR A 193 -14.81 -7.92 16.24
CA TYR A 193 -13.63 -8.69 15.88
C TYR A 193 -12.49 -7.70 16.04
N ARG A 194 -11.83 -7.73 17.21
CA ARG A 194 -10.79 -6.76 17.57
C ARG A 194 -9.68 -6.65 16.52
N ASN A 195 -9.59 -7.61 15.62
CA ASN A 195 -8.89 -7.46 14.38
C ASN A 195 -9.79 -8.01 13.27
N ALA A 196 -10.37 -7.15 12.44
CA ALA A 196 -10.82 -7.54 11.11
C ALA A 196 -9.62 -7.25 10.19
N ILE A 197 -8.49 -7.93 10.43
CA ILE A 197 -8.19 -9.35 10.23
C ILE A 197 -7.90 -10.15 11.54
N ILE A 198 -8.56 -11.27 11.91
CA ILE A 198 -7.90 -12.23 12.84
C ILE A 198 -6.99 -13.07 11.96
N LEU A 199 -5.77 -12.58 11.91
CA LEU A 199 -4.52 -13.15 11.43
C LEU A 199 -3.49 -12.12 11.91
#